data_AF-A0A3N1GXI6-F1
#
_entry.id   AF-A0A3N1GXI6-F1
#
_cell.length_a   1.000
_cell.length_b   1.000
_cell.length_c   1.000
_cell.angle_alpha   90.00
_cell.angle_beta   90.00
_cell.angle_gamma   90.00
#
_symmetry.space_group_name_H-M   'P 1'
#
loop_
_entity.id
_entity.type
_entity.pdbx_description
1 polymer ?
#
loop_
_entity_poly.entity_id
_entity_poly.type
_entity_poly.pdbx_seq_one_letter_code
_entity_poly.pdbx_strand_id
1 'polypeptide(L)'
;MALVAVTVATGAITGASAEGDAYGGWVRREGNTIHFVAYEGFQNHVDAQKEGEMVIVDQKNPIALRAGSGCWQSGFAENAVTCGEGVTAVHIDLGDEDDELSVREPMSTVLGGPGSDVIKIGMSDDTVSGGAGDDTILTWQEGSGSDTLKGGDGTDTVEYGYGSGSPPGDFVYNDIESITGNPGPYTLLWIVEGAAHVDVHDAELRHTAAPDRANSAVVSPLPGGRHLVRDAAPIVAGVGCRHLEPSDLTAVACDGVRRITLVGDDGDDRLANGTDLPATLLGGSGDDVLEGGSGEDVLDGGTGTDTCAGGERVRSCER
;
A
#
# COMPACT_ATOMS: atom_id res chain seq x y z
N MET A 1 14.13 -6.26 -60.89
CA MET A 1 13.63 -6.18 -59.51
C MET A 1 14.71 -6.77 -58.61
N ALA A 2 15.48 -5.93 -57.93
CA ALA A 2 16.46 -6.35 -56.95
C ALA A 2 16.02 -5.77 -55.60
N LEU A 3 15.82 -6.64 -54.62
CA LEU A 3 15.39 -6.32 -53.26
C LEU A 3 16.57 -5.67 -52.52
N VAL A 4 16.36 -4.49 -51.93
CA VAL A 4 17.31 -3.83 -51.03
C VAL A 4 17.09 -4.40 -49.64
N ALA A 5 18.08 -5.09 -49.09
CA ALA A 5 18.10 -5.47 -47.68
C ALA A 5 18.72 -4.31 -46.88
N VAL A 6 17.95 -3.72 -45.96
CA VAL A 6 18.43 -2.75 -44.98
C VAL A 6 18.92 -3.53 -43.77
N THR A 7 20.23 -3.58 -43.57
CA THR A 7 20.86 -4.12 -42.37
C THR A 7 20.93 -3.00 -41.33
N VAL A 8 20.19 -3.15 -40.21
CA VAL A 8 20.33 -2.27 -39.04
C VAL A 8 21.59 -2.71 -38.30
N ALA A 9 22.60 -1.85 -38.25
CA ALA A 9 23.80 -2.08 -37.45
C ALA A 9 23.47 -1.85 -35.97
N THR A 10 23.45 -2.92 -35.18
CA THR A 10 23.53 -2.85 -33.71
C THR A 10 24.93 -2.37 -33.34
N GLY A 11 25.05 -1.09 -33.00
CA GLY A 11 26.29 -0.53 -32.45
C GLY A 11 26.52 -1.06 -31.04
N ALA A 12 27.36 -2.08 -30.91
CA ALA A 12 27.98 -2.42 -29.64
C ALA A 12 28.99 -1.32 -29.29
N ILE A 13 28.76 -0.61 -28.19
CA ILE A 13 29.72 0.33 -27.64
C ILE A 13 30.72 -0.50 -26.82
N THR A 14 31.79 -0.99 -27.46
CA THR A 14 32.96 -1.50 -26.75
C THR A 14 33.95 -0.35 -26.53
N GLY A 15 34.08 0.09 -25.29
CA GLY A 15 35.15 0.98 -24.85
C GLY A 15 35.49 0.66 -23.40
N ALA A 16 36.53 -0.14 -23.18
CA ALA A 16 37.01 -0.48 -21.85
C ALA A 16 38.24 0.38 -21.46
N SER A 17 38.25 0.74 -20.16
CA SER A 17 39.41 0.92 -19.28
C SER A 17 40.23 2.23 -19.36
N ALA A 18 39.97 3.10 -18.39
CA ALA A 18 41.00 3.80 -17.62
C ALA A 18 40.51 3.78 -16.16
N GLU A 19 41.24 3.12 -15.25
CA GLU A 19 40.97 2.92 -13.81
C GLU A 19 39.66 3.58 -13.34
N GLY A 20 38.56 2.90 -13.65
CA GLY A 20 37.23 3.50 -13.63
C GLY A 20 36.68 3.33 -12.25
N ASP A 21 36.58 4.42 -11.49
CA ASP A 21 35.81 4.46 -10.25
C ASP A 21 34.46 3.79 -10.53
N ALA A 22 34.25 2.62 -9.92
CA ALA A 22 32.97 1.94 -10.00
C ALA A 22 32.01 2.80 -9.18
N TYR A 23 31.20 3.59 -9.88
CA TYR A 23 30.13 4.34 -9.25
C TYR A 23 28.99 3.37 -8.95
N GLY A 24 28.31 3.53 -7.83
CA GLY A 24 27.15 2.72 -7.46
C GLY A 24 25.86 3.23 -8.11
N GLY A 25 25.90 4.44 -8.66
CA GLY A 25 24.78 5.09 -9.31
C GLY A 25 25.11 6.53 -9.70
N TRP A 26 24.09 7.25 -10.14
CA TRP A 26 24.20 8.67 -10.48
C TRP A 26 23.08 9.49 -9.87
N VAL A 27 23.37 10.77 -9.65
CA VAL A 27 22.41 11.75 -9.13
C VAL A 27 22.36 12.95 -10.05
N ARG A 28 21.18 13.34 -10.53
CA ARG A 28 20.99 14.55 -11.34
C ARG A 28 19.73 15.29 -10.94
N ARG A 29 19.65 16.55 -11.33
CA ARG A 29 18.47 17.37 -11.12
C ARG A 29 17.76 17.69 -12.44
N GLU A 30 16.44 17.56 -12.44
CA GLU A 30 15.53 17.98 -13.49
C GLU A 30 14.43 18.87 -12.91
N GLY A 31 14.42 20.16 -13.26
CA GLY A 31 13.48 21.12 -12.67
C GLY A 31 13.65 21.23 -11.16
N ASN A 32 12.60 20.92 -10.39
CA ASN A 32 12.63 20.90 -8.93
C ASN A 32 12.75 19.48 -8.34
N THR A 33 13.03 18.49 -9.19
CA THR A 33 13.15 17.09 -8.80
C THR A 33 14.59 16.61 -8.93
N ILE A 34 15.07 15.85 -7.95
CA ILE A 34 16.33 15.09 -8.05
C ILE A 34 16.00 13.67 -8.47
N HIS A 35 16.84 13.08 -9.31
CA HIS A 35 16.79 11.67 -9.67
C HIS A 35 18.08 11.01 -9.17
N PHE A 36 17.93 10.00 -8.32
CA PHE A 36 18.93 9.00 -8.02
C PHE A 36 18.58 7.72 -8.76
N VAL A 37 19.55 7.12 -9.44
CA VAL A 37 19.40 5.80 -10.07
C VAL A 37 20.67 5.01 -9.81
N ALA A 38 20.52 3.85 -9.17
CA ALA A 38 21.59 2.89 -8.97
C ALA A 38 22.03 2.24 -10.29
N TYR A 39 23.23 1.68 -10.30
CA TYR A 39 23.67 0.79 -11.36
C TYR A 39 23.50 -0.66 -10.94
N GLU A 40 23.29 -1.53 -11.93
CA GLU A 40 23.13 -2.98 -11.71
C GLU A 40 24.33 -3.61 -10.99
N GLY A 41 24.04 -4.54 -10.07
CA GLY A 41 24.97 -5.35 -9.29
C GLY A 41 25.58 -4.62 -8.08
N PHE A 42 24.92 -3.59 -7.56
CA PHE A 42 25.45 -2.80 -6.44
C PHE A 42 24.46 -2.63 -5.29
N GLN A 43 24.76 -3.24 -4.14
CA GLN A 43 24.10 -2.91 -2.87
C GLN A 43 24.38 -1.47 -2.42
N ASN A 44 23.33 -0.66 -2.37
CA ASN A 44 23.30 0.75 -2.11
C ASN A 44 22.75 1.02 -0.69
N HIS A 45 23.41 1.91 0.05
CA HIS A 45 22.92 2.47 1.31
C HIS A 45 22.81 3.99 1.18
N VAL A 46 21.64 4.47 0.76
CA VAL A 46 21.40 5.87 0.38
C VAL A 46 20.72 6.63 1.50
N ASP A 47 21.27 7.79 1.86
CA ASP A 47 20.67 8.76 2.77
C ASP A 47 20.42 10.06 2.00
N ALA A 48 19.14 10.37 1.76
CA ALA A 48 18.71 11.57 1.07
C ALA A 48 18.06 12.54 2.06
N GLN A 49 18.70 13.70 2.25
CA GLN A 49 18.22 14.70 3.18
C GLN A 49 18.34 16.13 2.67
N LYS A 50 17.34 16.94 3.02
CA LYS A 50 17.39 18.39 2.83
C LYS A 50 18.22 19.07 3.93
N GLU A 51 19.22 19.86 3.52
CA GLU A 51 20.03 20.73 4.36
C GLU A 51 19.89 22.19 3.91
N GLY A 52 19.03 22.94 4.60
CA GLY A 52 18.66 24.29 4.18
C GLY A 52 17.87 24.26 2.87
N GLU A 53 18.37 24.94 1.84
CA GLU A 53 17.76 24.97 0.50
C GLU A 53 18.26 23.84 -0.41
N MET A 54 19.32 23.13 -0.01
CA MET A 54 19.96 22.08 -0.81
C MET A 54 19.49 20.70 -0.37
N VAL A 55 19.60 19.73 -1.27
CA VAL A 55 19.43 18.31 -0.93
C VAL A 55 20.76 17.60 -1.15
N ILE A 56 21.12 16.77 -0.18
CA ILE A 56 22.31 15.95 -0.18
C ILE A 56 21.87 14.50 -0.30
N VAL A 57 22.42 13.80 -1.27
CA VAL A 57 22.29 12.35 -1.44
C VAL A 57 23.64 11.75 -1.07
N ASP A 58 23.69 11.04 0.05
CA ASP A 58 24.89 10.47 0.63
C ASP A 58 24.83 8.95 0.57
N GLN A 59 25.81 8.34 -0.10
CA GLN A 59 25.96 6.89 -0.15
C GLN A 59 26.87 6.45 1.00
N LYS A 60 26.32 5.75 1.99
CA LYS A 60 27.06 5.33 3.19
C LYS A 60 28.03 4.20 2.92
N ASN A 61 27.78 3.40 1.88
CA ASN A 61 28.72 2.40 1.42
C ASN A 61 29.92 3.08 0.75
N PRO A 62 31.13 2.47 0.73
CA PRO A 62 32.35 3.04 0.14
C PRO A 62 32.34 3.02 -1.41
N ILE A 63 31.18 3.27 -2.01
CA ILE A 63 30.94 3.28 -3.44
C ILE A 63 30.54 4.70 -3.82
N ALA A 64 31.31 5.33 -4.71
CA ALA A 64 31.07 6.73 -5.06
C ALA A 64 29.78 6.89 -5.89
N LEU A 65 29.13 8.04 -5.77
CA LEU A 65 28.05 8.46 -6.67
C LEU A 65 28.56 9.43 -7.73
N ARG A 66 27.99 9.35 -8.93
CA ARG A 66 28.31 10.29 -10.02
C ARG A 66 27.34 11.46 -10.02
N ALA A 67 27.85 12.67 -9.80
CA ALA A 67 27.09 13.89 -10.01
C ALA A 67 26.80 14.16 -11.50
N GLY A 68 25.53 14.35 -11.82
CA GLY A 68 24.99 14.75 -13.12
C GLY A 68 24.60 16.24 -13.17
N SER A 69 23.84 16.62 -14.19
CA SER A 69 23.41 18.02 -14.38
C SER A 69 22.64 18.56 -13.18
N GLY A 70 23.00 19.78 -12.75
CA GLY A 70 22.32 20.47 -11.64
C GLY A 70 22.72 19.99 -10.23
N CYS A 71 23.71 19.10 -10.15
CA CYS A 71 24.31 18.63 -8.90
C CYS A 71 25.85 18.68 -9.00
N TRP A 72 26.54 18.65 -7.86
CA TRP A 72 28.00 18.62 -7.77
C TRP A 72 28.45 17.65 -6.68
N GLN A 73 29.64 17.07 -6.85
CA GLN A 73 30.23 16.21 -5.83
C GLN A 73 30.49 17.03 -4.57
N SER A 74 30.06 16.54 -3.41
CA SER A 74 30.35 17.19 -2.14
C SER A 74 31.86 17.10 -1.85
N GLY A 75 32.49 18.22 -1.53
CA GLY A 75 33.93 18.26 -1.23
C GLY A 75 34.32 17.65 0.12
N PHE A 76 33.34 17.24 0.95
CA PHE A 76 33.55 16.77 2.31
C PHE A 76 33.17 15.29 2.53
N ALA A 77 32.51 14.66 1.57
CA ALA A 77 32.17 13.24 1.56
C ALA A 77 32.30 12.74 0.13
N GLU A 78 33.27 11.85 -0.12
CA GLU A 78 33.60 11.35 -1.46
C GLU A 78 32.41 10.64 -2.13
N ASN A 79 31.45 10.17 -1.34
CA ASN A 79 30.27 9.43 -1.79
C ASN A 79 28.97 10.25 -1.78
N ALA A 80 29.05 11.56 -1.50
CA ALA A 80 27.88 12.42 -1.45
C ALA A 80 27.78 13.35 -2.67
N VAL A 81 26.57 13.48 -3.19
CA VAL A 81 26.21 14.43 -4.24
C VAL A 81 25.25 15.47 -3.67
N THR A 82 25.57 16.75 -3.88
CA THR A 82 24.71 17.86 -3.48
C THR A 82 24.05 18.48 -4.69
N CYS A 83 22.75 18.71 -4.61
CA CYS A 83 21.96 19.32 -5.68
C CYS A 83 21.44 20.70 -5.24
N GLY A 84 21.36 21.62 -6.21
CA GLY A 84 21.10 23.04 -5.95
C GLY A 84 19.73 23.39 -5.36
N GLU A 85 19.51 24.67 -5.10
CA GLU A 85 18.35 25.20 -4.35
C GLU A 85 16.98 24.98 -5.01
N GLY A 86 15.91 24.95 -4.20
CA GLY A 86 14.52 24.87 -4.67
C GLY A 86 14.06 23.47 -5.08
N VAL A 87 14.72 22.43 -4.57
CA VAL A 87 14.29 21.03 -4.75
C VAL A 87 13.07 20.79 -3.87
N THR A 88 12.01 20.31 -4.52
CA THR A 88 10.73 19.99 -3.88
C THR A 88 10.42 18.51 -3.94
N ALA A 89 11.16 17.69 -4.71
CA ALA A 89 10.90 16.25 -4.81
C ALA A 89 12.19 15.47 -5.10
N VAL A 90 12.19 14.18 -4.76
CA VAL A 90 13.25 13.22 -5.12
C VAL A 90 12.61 11.97 -5.74
N HIS A 91 13.17 11.48 -6.82
CA HIS A 91 12.86 10.20 -7.43
C HIS A 91 14.08 9.29 -7.23
N ILE A 92 13.86 8.10 -6.68
CA ILE A 92 14.91 7.16 -6.29
C ILE A 92 14.58 5.82 -6.92
N ASP A 93 15.55 5.26 -7.63
CA ASP A 93 15.54 3.92 -8.20
C ASP A 93 16.76 3.19 -7.64
N LEU A 94 16.53 2.24 -6.72
CA LEU A 94 17.57 1.52 -6.00
C LEU A 94 18.17 0.36 -6.83
N GLY A 95 17.47 -0.07 -7.89
CA GLY A 95 18.04 -0.97 -8.88
C GLY A 95 17.82 -2.43 -8.54
N ASP A 96 18.90 -3.16 -8.26
CA ASP A 96 18.90 -4.58 -7.92
C ASP A 96 19.79 -4.83 -6.69
N GLU A 97 19.68 -6.03 -6.12
CA GLU A 97 20.31 -6.42 -4.84
C GLU A 97 19.54 -5.87 -3.63
N ASP A 98 19.98 -6.25 -2.42
CA ASP A 98 19.35 -5.81 -1.17
C ASP A 98 19.85 -4.39 -0.79
N ASP A 99 18.99 -3.40 -0.94
CA ASP A 99 19.32 -1.98 -0.75
C ASP A 99 18.76 -1.39 0.55
N GLU A 100 19.38 -0.31 1.03
CA GLU A 100 18.93 0.46 2.18
C GLU A 100 18.76 1.93 1.77
N LEU A 101 17.57 2.48 2.05
CA LEU A 101 17.25 3.87 1.76
C LEU A 101 16.70 4.57 3.00
N SER A 102 17.17 5.78 3.24
CA SER A 102 16.57 6.72 4.18
C SER A 102 16.34 8.07 3.51
N VAL A 103 15.08 8.43 3.33
CA VAL A 103 14.64 9.76 2.90
C VAL A 103 13.98 10.46 4.09
N ARG A 104 14.39 11.70 4.36
CA ARG A 104 13.75 12.51 5.42
C ARG A 104 12.79 13.55 4.87
N GLU A 105 13.24 14.33 3.89
CA GLU A 105 12.51 15.33 3.10
C GLU A 105 13.34 15.62 1.84
N PRO A 106 12.75 16.07 0.72
CA PRO A 106 11.33 16.39 0.47
C PRO A 106 10.52 15.17 0.00
N MET A 107 9.30 15.38 -0.56
CA MET A 107 8.47 14.29 -1.14
C MET A 107 9.29 13.38 -2.04
N SER A 108 9.04 12.08 -1.93
CA SER A 108 9.83 11.05 -2.55
C SER A 108 8.97 10.10 -3.38
N THR A 109 9.51 9.69 -4.52
CA THR A 109 9.03 8.54 -5.29
C THR A 109 10.16 7.52 -5.31
N VAL A 110 9.93 6.34 -4.73
CA VAL A 110 10.94 5.31 -4.53
C VAL A 110 10.54 4.03 -5.26
N LEU A 111 11.50 3.43 -5.96
CA LEU A 111 11.47 2.09 -6.50
C LEU A 111 12.63 1.33 -5.87
N GLY A 112 12.36 0.26 -5.14
CA GLY A 112 13.36 -0.66 -4.59
C GLY A 112 13.97 -1.49 -5.71
N GLY A 113 13.16 -2.37 -6.32
CA GLY A 113 13.56 -3.22 -7.43
C GLY A 113 13.66 -4.68 -6.99
N PRO A 114 14.46 -5.53 -7.67
CA PRO A 114 14.67 -6.90 -7.23
C PRO A 114 15.69 -6.96 -6.07
N GLY A 115 15.27 -7.49 -4.92
CA GLY A 115 16.08 -7.53 -3.70
C GLY A 115 15.19 -7.57 -2.46
N SER A 116 15.77 -7.79 -1.29
CA SER A 116 15.08 -7.57 -0.01
C SER A 116 15.47 -6.20 0.54
N ASP A 117 14.67 -5.18 0.21
CA ASP A 117 15.03 -3.78 0.44
C ASP A 117 14.55 -3.25 1.80
N VAL A 118 15.28 -2.29 2.36
CA VAL A 118 14.88 -1.54 3.56
C VAL A 118 14.71 -0.07 3.21
N ILE A 119 13.45 0.36 3.08
CA ILE A 119 13.10 1.70 2.61
C ILE A 119 12.49 2.51 3.74
N LYS A 120 13.11 3.64 4.08
CA LYS A 120 12.63 4.53 5.14
C LYS A 120 12.25 5.91 4.61
N ILE A 121 11.00 6.32 4.83
CA ILE A 121 10.41 7.56 4.27
C ILE A 121 9.82 8.50 5.33
N GLY A 122 9.72 9.78 4.93
CA GLY A 122 9.73 10.99 5.74
C GLY A 122 8.39 11.62 6.11
N MET A 123 8.36 12.95 6.14
CA MET A 123 7.22 13.80 6.55
C MET A 123 6.51 14.44 5.35
N SER A 124 6.57 13.84 4.16
CA SER A 124 5.99 14.40 2.94
C SER A 124 5.11 13.36 2.28
N ASP A 125 4.22 13.76 1.37
CA ASP A 125 3.44 12.80 0.58
C ASP A 125 4.39 11.98 -0.30
N ASP A 126 4.66 10.75 0.13
CA ASP A 126 5.64 9.86 -0.46
C ASP A 126 4.96 8.77 -1.30
N THR A 127 5.68 8.19 -2.28
CA THR A 127 5.24 7.01 -3.03
C THR A 127 6.37 6.01 -3.06
N VAL A 128 6.14 4.78 -2.62
CA VAL A 128 7.15 3.73 -2.52
C VAL A 128 6.64 2.47 -3.21
N SER A 129 7.51 1.78 -3.95
CA SER A 129 7.34 0.40 -4.37
C SER A 129 8.58 -0.39 -3.94
N GLY A 130 8.41 -1.48 -3.21
CA GLY A 130 9.46 -2.42 -2.82
C GLY A 130 10.03 -3.12 -4.04
N GLY A 131 9.19 -3.80 -4.83
CA GLY A 131 9.61 -4.44 -6.08
C GLY A 131 9.46 -5.95 -5.98
N ALA A 132 10.53 -6.70 -6.13
CA ALA A 132 10.49 -8.16 -6.04
C ALA A 132 11.48 -8.66 -4.99
N GLY A 133 11.01 -9.44 -4.03
CA GLY A 133 11.76 -9.88 -2.85
C GLY A 133 10.98 -9.55 -1.58
N ASP A 134 11.56 -9.86 -0.42
CA ASP A 134 10.88 -9.61 0.85
C ASP A 134 11.32 -8.24 1.40
N ASP A 135 10.48 -7.22 1.24
CA ASP A 135 10.84 -5.82 1.50
C ASP A 135 10.38 -5.32 2.88
N THR A 136 11.05 -4.29 3.41
CA THR A 136 10.68 -3.61 4.65
C THR A 136 10.58 -2.10 4.46
N ILE A 137 9.37 -1.54 4.60
CA ILE A 137 9.10 -0.11 4.48
C ILE A 137 8.87 0.51 5.87
N LEU A 138 9.67 1.50 6.24
CA LEU A 138 9.66 2.18 7.52
C LEU A 138 9.17 3.62 7.38
N THR A 139 8.20 4.04 8.19
CA THR A 139 7.77 5.44 8.26
C THR A 139 8.33 6.11 9.53
N TRP A 140 8.83 7.35 9.41
CA TRP A 140 9.36 8.09 10.57
C TRP A 140 8.22 8.46 11.56
N GLN A 141 8.57 8.56 12.86
CA GLN A 141 7.63 8.81 13.97
C GLN A 141 6.77 10.09 13.87
N GLU A 142 7.21 11.03 13.05
CA GLU A 142 6.57 12.33 12.85
C GLU A 142 5.99 12.47 11.43
N GLY A 143 5.87 11.35 10.69
CA GLY A 143 5.38 11.29 9.31
C GLY A 143 4.01 11.94 9.17
N SER A 144 4.02 13.19 8.72
CA SER A 144 2.83 13.93 8.29
C SER A 144 2.81 13.94 6.77
N GLY A 145 1.96 13.15 6.14
CA GLY A 145 1.98 12.97 4.70
C GLY A 145 0.98 11.90 4.28
N SER A 146 0.40 12.06 3.10
CA SER A 146 -0.44 11.03 2.50
C SER A 146 0.43 10.14 1.62
N ASP A 147 0.85 9.00 2.16
CA ASP A 147 1.84 8.14 1.53
C ASP A 147 1.21 6.99 0.75
N THR A 148 1.78 6.61 -0.39
CA THR A 148 1.40 5.42 -1.16
C THR A 148 2.52 4.39 -1.12
N LEU A 149 2.35 3.28 -0.41
CA LEU A 149 3.38 2.26 -0.19
C LEU A 149 2.96 0.95 -0.85
N LYS A 150 3.81 0.43 -1.72
CA LYS A 150 3.64 -0.85 -2.38
C LYS A 150 4.80 -1.77 -1.99
N GLY A 151 4.56 -3.02 -1.59
CA GLY A 151 5.63 -4.02 -1.44
C GLY A 151 5.98 -4.57 -2.81
N GLY A 152 5.28 -5.60 -3.26
CA GLY A 152 5.33 -6.09 -4.63
C GLY A 152 5.31 -7.61 -4.67
N ASP A 153 6.20 -8.22 -5.44
CA ASP A 153 6.31 -9.68 -5.48
C ASP A 153 7.13 -10.16 -4.27
N GLY A 154 6.52 -10.72 -3.23
CA GLY A 154 7.29 -11.27 -2.11
C GLY A 154 6.50 -11.32 -0.80
N THR A 155 7.21 -11.35 0.33
CA THR A 155 6.62 -11.16 1.66
C THR A 155 7.12 -9.85 2.25
N ASP A 156 6.27 -8.83 2.20
CA ASP A 156 6.63 -7.45 2.49
C ASP A 156 6.10 -6.99 3.86
N THR A 157 6.86 -6.13 4.51
CA THR A 157 6.56 -5.59 5.83
C THR A 157 6.56 -4.07 5.83
N VAL A 158 5.54 -3.45 6.43
CA VAL A 158 5.57 -2.03 6.80
C VAL A 158 5.69 -1.91 8.32
N GLU A 159 6.62 -1.09 8.80
CA GLU A 159 6.77 -0.76 10.21
C GLU A 159 6.63 0.75 10.45
N TYR A 160 5.76 1.12 11.40
CA TYR A 160 5.58 2.51 11.82
C TYR A 160 6.45 2.85 13.03
N GLY A 161 7.17 3.97 12.97
CA GLY A 161 7.94 4.50 14.09
C GLY A 161 7.07 4.81 15.33
N TYR A 162 7.42 4.23 16.48
CA TYR A 162 6.74 4.45 17.77
C TYR A 162 6.83 5.91 18.27
N GLY A 163 5.75 6.68 18.11
CA GLY A 163 5.53 7.95 18.79
C GLY A 163 4.15 7.99 19.44
N SER A 164 4.00 8.68 20.58
CA SER A 164 2.70 8.89 21.26
C SER A 164 1.77 9.87 20.52
N GLY A 165 2.09 10.24 19.28
CA GLY A 165 1.31 11.12 18.43
C GLY A 165 0.66 10.34 17.29
N SER A 166 -0.53 10.75 16.88
CA SER A 166 -1.17 10.22 15.68
C SER A 166 -0.42 10.71 14.43
N PRO A 167 -0.15 9.86 13.43
CA PRO A 167 0.36 10.34 12.15
C PRO A 167 -0.70 11.23 11.48
N PRO A 168 -0.37 12.44 11.02
CA PRO A 168 -1.28 13.27 10.23
C PRO A 168 -1.17 12.93 8.73
N GLY A 169 -1.99 12.01 8.21
CA GLY A 169 -2.09 11.78 6.77
C GLY A 169 -2.81 10.50 6.35
N ASP A 170 -3.25 10.46 5.08
CA ASP A 170 -3.96 9.33 4.47
C ASP A 170 -2.95 8.37 3.82
N PHE A 171 -2.84 7.11 4.29
CA PHE A 171 -1.95 6.11 3.70
C PHE A 171 -2.68 5.23 2.68
N VAL A 172 -1.99 4.82 1.61
CA VAL A 172 -2.43 3.85 0.61
C VAL A 172 -1.41 2.71 0.56
N TYR A 173 -1.82 1.48 0.87
CA TYR A 173 -0.94 0.30 0.80
C TYR A 173 -1.29 -0.57 -0.41
N ASN A 174 -0.33 -1.31 -0.99
CA ASN A 174 -0.56 -2.34 -2.02
C ASN A 174 0.48 -3.46 -1.86
N ASP A 175 0.12 -4.73 -2.05
CA ASP A 175 1.08 -5.86 -1.97
C ASP A 175 1.94 -5.82 -0.68
N ILE A 176 1.32 -5.77 0.52
CA ILE A 176 2.00 -5.77 1.83
C ILE A 176 1.40 -6.85 2.73
N GLU A 177 2.23 -7.80 3.19
CA GLU A 177 1.82 -8.97 3.98
C GLU A 177 1.76 -8.70 5.49
N SER A 178 2.54 -7.74 5.99
CA SER A 178 2.68 -7.48 7.43
C SER A 178 2.75 -5.99 7.73
N ILE A 179 1.93 -5.50 8.67
CA ILE A 179 2.03 -4.14 9.20
C ILE A 179 2.27 -4.21 10.71
N THR A 180 3.33 -3.59 11.20
CA THR A 180 3.67 -3.55 12.62
C THR A 180 3.79 -2.10 13.14
N GLY A 181 3.41 -1.87 14.41
CA GLY A 181 3.34 -0.54 15.03
C GLY A 181 1.90 -0.06 15.30
N ASN A 182 1.74 1.18 15.81
CA ASN A 182 0.41 1.77 16.05
C ASN A 182 0.14 2.84 14.98
N PRO A 183 -0.65 2.55 13.94
CA PRO A 183 -0.89 3.47 12.83
C PRO A 183 -1.82 4.66 13.18
N GLY A 184 -2.30 4.74 14.43
CA GLY A 184 -3.29 5.75 14.82
C GLY A 184 -4.69 5.47 14.27
N PRO A 185 -5.68 6.34 14.58
CA PRO A 185 -7.09 6.08 14.30
C PRO A 185 -7.55 6.40 12.85
N TYR A 186 -6.64 6.80 11.95
CA TYR A 186 -6.96 7.27 10.59
C TYR A 186 -6.26 6.47 9.46
N THR A 187 -6.00 5.17 9.64
CA THR A 187 -5.60 4.35 8.48
C THR A 187 -6.77 4.05 7.58
N LEU A 188 -6.80 4.74 6.43
CA LEU A 188 -7.41 4.20 5.23
C LEU A 188 -6.54 3.00 4.78
N LEU A 189 -7.21 1.91 4.48
CA LEU A 189 -6.64 0.57 4.39
C LEU A 189 -7.10 -0.03 3.05
N TRP A 190 -6.14 -0.24 2.14
CA TRP A 190 -6.29 -1.04 0.93
C TRP A 190 -4.99 -1.86 0.80
N ILE A 191 -4.86 -3.05 0.23
CA ILE A 191 -5.75 -4.16 -0.14
C ILE A 191 -4.80 -5.38 -0.14
N VAL A 192 -5.22 -6.49 0.46
CA VAL A 192 -4.78 -7.83 0.05
C VAL A 192 -5.62 -8.14 -1.20
N GLU A 193 -5.03 -8.39 -2.37
CA GLU A 193 -5.83 -8.65 -3.59
C GLU A 193 -6.95 -9.67 -3.33
N GLY A 194 -8.20 -9.28 -3.64
CA GLY A 194 -9.38 -10.13 -3.43
C GLY A 194 -9.80 -10.30 -1.97
N ALA A 195 -9.64 -9.26 -1.14
CA ALA A 195 -10.13 -9.21 0.23
C ALA A 195 -11.34 -8.27 0.38
N ALA A 196 -12.24 -8.63 1.30
CA ALA A 196 -13.38 -7.81 1.68
C ALA A 196 -12.94 -6.65 2.58
N HIS A 197 -13.68 -5.55 2.63
CA HIS A 197 -13.42 -4.42 3.52
C HIS A 197 -14.51 -4.28 4.58
N VAL A 198 -14.14 -3.97 5.82
CA VAL A 198 -15.11 -3.74 6.90
C VAL A 198 -14.70 -2.54 7.75
N ASP A 199 -15.55 -1.52 7.81
CA ASP A 199 -15.35 -0.33 8.65
C ASP A 199 -16.64 0.08 9.38
N VAL A 200 -16.51 1.01 10.33
CA VAL A 200 -17.62 1.65 11.04
C VAL A 200 -17.54 3.16 10.84
N HIS A 201 -18.56 3.72 10.18
CA HIS A 201 -18.74 5.16 10.00
C HIS A 201 -20.08 5.59 10.55
N ASP A 202 -20.13 6.64 11.38
CA ASP A 202 -21.37 7.15 11.99
C ASP A 202 -22.25 6.08 12.69
N ALA A 203 -21.60 5.12 13.36
CA ALA A 203 -22.23 3.95 13.98
C ALA A 203 -22.92 2.99 12.99
N GLU A 204 -22.61 3.08 11.71
CA GLU A 204 -22.97 2.10 10.68
C GLU A 204 -21.75 1.24 10.37
N LEU A 205 -21.88 -0.07 10.55
CA LEU A 205 -20.90 -1.04 10.06
C LEU A 205 -21.14 -1.24 8.58
N ARG A 206 -20.11 -1.05 7.77
CA ARG A 206 -20.13 -1.24 6.32
C ARG A 206 -19.19 -2.37 5.96
N HIS A 207 -19.72 -3.36 5.26
CA HIS A 207 -18.96 -4.42 4.62
C HIS A 207 -19.03 -4.22 3.11
N THR A 208 -17.89 -4.36 2.45
CA THR A 208 -17.76 -4.41 0.99
C THR A 208 -17.13 -5.73 0.64
N ALA A 209 -17.75 -6.47 -0.28
CA ALA A 209 -17.27 -7.75 -0.79
C ALA A 209 -15.85 -7.71 -1.35
N ALA A 210 -15.20 -8.87 -1.33
CA ALA A 210 -14.01 -9.13 -2.13
C ALA A 210 -14.41 -9.27 -3.61
N PRO A 211 -13.71 -8.60 -4.54
CA PRO A 211 -14.04 -8.67 -5.96
C PRO A 211 -13.77 -10.07 -6.55
N ASP A 212 -14.57 -10.47 -7.54
CA ASP A 212 -14.45 -11.70 -8.34
C ASP A 212 -14.52 -13.01 -7.51
N ARG A 213 -15.16 -12.99 -6.33
CA ARG A 213 -15.26 -14.14 -5.42
C ARG A 213 -16.63 -14.21 -4.75
N ALA A 214 -17.11 -15.43 -4.51
CA ALA A 214 -18.26 -15.65 -3.62
C ALA A 214 -17.89 -15.30 -2.17
N ASN A 215 -18.61 -14.34 -1.60
CA ASN A 215 -18.45 -13.84 -0.23
C ASN A 215 -19.40 -14.59 0.71
N SER A 216 -18.99 -14.68 1.98
CA SER A 216 -19.80 -15.30 3.02
C SER A 216 -19.81 -14.44 4.28
N ALA A 217 -20.26 -13.19 4.12
CA ALA A 217 -20.25 -12.19 5.16
C ALA A 217 -21.34 -12.41 6.22
N VAL A 218 -20.93 -12.60 7.47
CA VAL A 218 -21.84 -12.80 8.61
C VAL A 218 -21.49 -11.84 9.74
N VAL A 219 -22.47 -11.06 10.20
CA VAL A 219 -22.34 -10.21 11.39
C VAL A 219 -23.01 -10.88 12.58
N SER A 220 -22.31 -10.98 13.71
CA SER A 220 -22.82 -11.61 14.93
C SER A 220 -22.48 -10.80 16.18
N PRO A 221 -23.31 -10.83 17.24
CA PRO A 221 -23.05 -10.07 18.46
C PRO A 221 -21.89 -10.67 19.26
N LEU A 222 -21.04 -9.80 19.83
CA LEU A 222 -20.00 -10.13 20.79
C LEU A 222 -20.28 -9.54 22.18
N PRO A 223 -19.72 -10.13 23.26
CA PRO A 223 -19.79 -9.55 24.58
C PRO A 223 -19.27 -8.10 24.62
N GLY A 224 -19.94 -7.27 25.42
CA GLY A 224 -19.61 -5.85 25.55
C GLY A 224 -20.23 -4.93 24.50
N GLY A 225 -21.20 -5.41 23.72
CA GLY A 225 -21.88 -4.60 22.69
C GLY A 225 -21.07 -4.42 21.41
N ARG A 226 -20.08 -5.29 21.19
CA ARG A 226 -19.27 -5.34 19.97
C ARG A 226 -19.91 -6.28 18.95
N HIS A 227 -19.45 -6.22 17.72
CA HIS A 227 -19.97 -7.05 16.64
C HIS A 227 -18.81 -7.75 15.92
N LEU A 228 -18.92 -9.04 15.71
CA LEU A 228 -17.97 -9.82 14.92
C LEU A 228 -18.46 -9.89 13.49
N VAL A 229 -17.61 -9.52 12.55
CA VAL A 229 -17.80 -9.80 11.12
C VAL A 229 -16.87 -10.93 10.74
N ARG A 230 -17.42 -11.94 10.07
CA ARG A 230 -16.67 -13.03 9.45
C ARG A 230 -16.97 -13.06 7.96
N ASP A 231 -15.98 -13.42 7.17
CA ASP A 231 -16.11 -13.65 5.74
C ASP A 231 -15.31 -14.91 5.35
N ALA A 232 -15.59 -15.51 4.21
CA ALA A 232 -14.73 -16.54 3.63
C ALA A 232 -13.47 -15.93 3.00
N ALA A 233 -13.57 -14.69 2.49
CA ALA A 233 -12.42 -13.93 2.03
C ALA A 233 -11.62 -13.34 3.21
N PRO A 234 -10.32 -13.04 3.04
CA PRO A 234 -9.61 -12.17 3.96
C PRO A 234 -10.36 -10.84 4.10
N ILE A 235 -10.35 -10.27 5.30
CA ILE A 235 -10.99 -9.00 5.62
C ILE A 235 -9.91 -7.97 5.93
N VAL A 236 -10.10 -6.80 5.34
CA VAL A 236 -9.36 -5.58 5.55
C VAL A 236 -10.12 -4.76 6.60
N ALA A 237 -9.59 -4.70 7.84
CA ALA A 237 -10.22 -4.02 8.97
C ALA A 237 -10.06 -2.50 8.91
N GLY A 238 -11.08 -1.77 8.47
CA GLY A 238 -11.15 -0.32 8.50
C GLY A 238 -11.48 0.27 9.89
N VAL A 239 -11.75 1.58 9.92
CA VAL A 239 -11.99 2.35 11.15
C VAL A 239 -13.04 1.69 12.04
N GLY A 240 -12.77 1.59 13.34
CA GLY A 240 -13.71 1.02 14.30
C GLY A 240 -13.78 -0.51 14.33
N CYS A 241 -13.01 -1.19 13.50
CA CYS A 241 -12.87 -2.64 13.47
C CYS A 241 -11.42 -3.08 13.73
N ARG A 242 -11.23 -4.28 14.27
CA ARG A 242 -9.88 -4.86 14.49
C ARG A 242 -9.92 -6.38 14.40
N HIS A 243 -8.86 -7.00 13.88
CA HIS A 243 -8.69 -8.45 13.97
C HIS A 243 -8.65 -8.90 15.43
N LEU A 244 -9.28 -10.03 15.72
CA LEU A 244 -9.26 -10.64 17.04
C LEU A 244 -7.96 -11.42 17.29
N GLU A 245 -7.45 -12.06 16.24
CA GLU A 245 -6.22 -12.86 16.27
C GLU A 245 -5.38 -12.48 15.04
N PRO A 246 -4.06 -12.21 15.17
CA PRO A 246 -3.22 -11.82 14.04
C PRO A 246 -3.13 -12.86 12.92
N SER A 247 -3.38 -14.13 13.21
CA SER A 247 -3.34 -15.23 12.23
C SER A 247 -4.70 -15.50 11.57
N ASP A 248 -5.79 -14.89 12.04
CA ASP A 248 -7.12 -15.02 11.45
C ASP A 248 -7.48 -13.73 10.71
N LEU A 249 -7.16 -13.70 9.42
CA LEU A 249 -7.49 -12.59 8.53
C LEU A 249 -8.96 -12.60 8.09
N THR A 250 -9.75 -13.61 8.44
CA THR A 250 -11.15 -13.75 7.97
C THR A 250 -12.18 -13.19 8.95
N ALA A 251 -11.72 -12.54 10.03
CA ALA A 251 -12.58 -12.10 11.11
C ALA A 251 -12.12 -10.80 11.77
N VAL A 252 -13.05 -9.86 11.92
CA VAL A 252 -12.82 -8.57 12.59
C VAL A 252 -13.91 -8.28 13.62
N ALA A 253 -13.54 -7.67 14.73
CA ALA A 253 -14.47 -7.19 15.74
C ALA A 253 -14.58 -5.67 15.68
N CYS A 254 -15.82 -5.18 15.59
CA CYS A 254 -16.18 -3.79 15.45
C CYS A 254 -16.91 -3.24 16.67
N ASP A 255 -16.64 -1.98 16.98
CA ASP A 255 -17.17 -1.26 18.15
C ASP A 255 -18.16 -0.16 17.74
N GLY A 256 -19.14 0.15 18.59
CA GLY A 256 -20.02 1.32 18.40
C GLY A 256 -21.08 1.20 17.30
N VAL A 257 -21.38 -0.01 16.83
CA VAL A 257 -22.31 -0.28 15.72
C VAL A 257 -23.78 -0.15 16.18
N ARG A 258 -24.61 0.48 15.33
CA ARG A 258 -26.06 0.65 15.49
C ARG A 258 -26.85 0.32 14.23
N ARG A 259 -26.20 0.21 13.07
CA ARG A 259 -26.76 -0.20 11.78
C ARG A 259 -25.73 -1.00 11.01
N ILE A 260 -26.15 -1.89 10.14
CA ILE A 260 -25.30 -2.75 9.33
C ILE A 260 -25.61 -2.54 7.85
N THR A 261 -24.59 -2.52 7.00
CA THR A 261 -24.72 -2.62 5.55
C THR A 261 -23.76 -3.70 5.06
N LEU A 262 -24.27 -4.71 4.37
CA LEU A 262 -23.50 -5.82 3.75
C LEU A 262 -23.70 -5.79 2.23
N VAL A 263 -22.62 -5.99 1.47
CA VAL A 263 -22.63 -5.96 0.00
C VAL A 263 -21.88 -7.18 -0.53
N GLY A 264 -22.52 -7.95 -1.40
CA GLY A 264 -21.96 -9.15 -2.07
C GLY A 264 -21.26 -8.86 -3.39
N ASP A 265 -21.74 -7.87 -4.14
CA ASP A 265 -21.21 -7.45 -5.45
C ASP A 265 -21.38 -8.51 -6.55
N ASP A 266 -20.35 -9.29 -6.87
CA ASP A 266 -20.39 -10.31 -7.93
C ASP A 266 -20.11 -11.73 -7.42
N GLY A 267 -20.81 -12.70 -8.00
CA GLY A 267 -20.72 -14.11 -7.59
C GLY A 267 -21.92 -14.54 -6.74
N ASP A 268 -21.94 -15.82 -6.36
CA ASP A 268 -23.04 -16.38 -5.55
C ASP A 268 -22.75 -16.15 -4.06
N ASP A 269 -23.28 -15.06 -3.49
CA ASP A 269 -22.93 -14.59 -2.16
C ASP A 269 -23.84 -15.13 -1.05
N ARG A 270 -23.32 -15.10 0.19
CA ARG A 270 -24.09 -15.38 1.40
C ARG A 270 -23.91 -14.26 2.41
N LEU A 271 -24.95 -13.44 2.61
CA LEU A 271 -24.92 -12.33 3.55
C LEU A 271 -25.91 -12.57 4.69
N ALA A 272 -25.46 -12.42 5.94
CA ALA A 272 -26.32 -12.63 7.10
C ALA A 272 -26.13 -11.59 8.21
N ASN A 273 -27.24 -11.00 8.66
CA ASN A 273 -27.34 -10.20 9.87
C ASN A 273 -27.79 -11.08 11.05
N GLY A 274 -26.85 -11.60 11.84
CA GLY A 274 -27.14 -12.37 13.05
C GLY A 274 -27.46 -11.53 14.29
N THR A 275 -27.86 -10.25 14.13
CA THR A 275 -28.05 -9.29 15.23
C THR A 275 -29.51 -8.80 15.33
N ASP A 276 -29.77 -7.91 16.29
CA ASP A 276 -31.03 -7.16 16.42
C ASP A 276 -30.92 -5.73 15.86
N LEU A 277 -29.80 -5.38 15.22
CA LEU A 277 -29.60 -4.09 14.60
C LEU A 277 -30.27 -4.06 13.22
N PRO A 278 -30.82 -2.90 12.80
CA PRO A 278 -31.32 -2.74 11.44
C PRO A 278 -30.18 -2.88 10.43
N ALA A 279 -30.43 -3.61 9.34
CA ALA A 279 -29.45 -3.87 8.30
C ALA A 279 -29.95 -3.61 6.88
N THR A 280 -29.02 -3.32 5.98
CA THR A 280 -29.24 -3.38 4.53
C THR A 280 -28.32 -4.44 3.94
N LEU A 281 -28.88 -5.45 3.29
CA LEU A 281 -28.12 -6.52 2.61
C LEU A 281 -28.37 -6.40 1.12
N LEU A 282 -27.30 -6.24 0.35
CA LEU A 282 -27.31 -6.11 -1.10
C LEU A 282 -26.54 -7.31 -1.68
N GLY A 283 -27.23 -8.22 -2.35
CA GLY A 283 -26.61 -9.40 -3.00
C GLY A 283 -25.71 -8.94 -4.15
N GLY A 284 -26.32 -8.51 -5.24
CA GLY A 284 -25.60 -7.94 -6.38
C GLY A 284 -25.88 -8.75 -7.63
N SER A 285 -24.87 -9.40 -8.19
CA SER A 285 -25.02 -10.27 -9.36
C SER A 285 -24.57 -11.68 -9.06
N GLY A 286 -25.43 -12.67 -9.31
CA GLY A 286 -25.20 -14.06 -8.94
C GLY A 286 -26.45 -14.65 -8.31
N ASP A 287 -26.41 -15.92 -7.92
CA ASP A 287 -27.52 -16.55 -7.19
C ASP A 287 -27.27 -16.41 -5.67
N ASP A 288 -27.80 -15.36 -5.06
CA ASP A 288 -27.44 -14.94 -3.69
C ASP A 288 -28.32 -15.55 -2.60
N VAL A 289 -27.80 -15.60 -1.37
CA VAL A 289 -28.56 -15.94 -0.16
C VAL A 289 -28.44 -14.82 0.88
N LEU A 290 -29.55 -14.15 1.18
CA LEU A 290 -29.61 -13.03 2.12
C LEU A 290 -30.47 -13.37 3.35
N GLU A 291 -29.90 -13.27 4.55
CA GLU A 291 -30.60 -13.51 5.81
C GLU A 291 -30.58 -12.26 6.70
N GLY A 292 -31.74 -11.62 6.86
CA GLY A 292 -31.97 -10.59 7.85
C GLY A 292 -32.02 -11.14 9.29
N GLY A 293 -31.80 -10.25 10.25
CA GLY A 293 -31.85 -10.54 11.67
C GLY A 293 -33.23 -10.28 12.25
N SER A 294 -33.24 -9.78 13.50
CA SER A 294 -34.48 -9.40 14.20
C SER A 294 -34.72 -7.89 14.26
N GLY A 295 -33.83 -7.12 13.63
CA GLY A 295 -33.94 -5.67 13.44
C GLY A 295 -34.78 -5.33 12.22
N GLU A 296 -34.94 -4.03 11.92
CA GLU A 296 -35.60 -3.59 10.68
C GLU A 296 -34.63 -3.70 9.50
N ASP A 297 -34.79 -4.75 8.70
CA ASP A 297 -33.88 -5.15 7.64
C ASP A 297 -34.45 -4.90 6.23
N VAL A 298 -33.56 -4.47 5.34
CA VAL A 298 -33.81 -4.28 3.91
C VAL A 298 -32.93 -5.25 3.12
N LEU A 299 -33.55 -6.11 2.33
CA LEU A 299 -32.87 -7.10 1.50
C LEU A 299 -33.14 -6.83 0.01
N ASP A 300 -32.08 -6.85 -0.79
CA ASP A 300 -32.14 -6.76 -2.25
C ASP A 300 -31.19 -7.79 -2.86
N GLY A 301 -31.73 -8.84 -3.48
CA GLY A 301 -30.92 -9.88 -4.14
C GLY A 301 -30.16 -9.34 -5.35
N GLY A 302 -30.79 -8.47 -6.14
CA GLY A 302 -30.19 -7.90 -7.33
C GLY A 302 -30.52 -8.70 -8.59
N THR A 303 -29.51 -9.17 -9.31
CA THR A 303 -29.68 -9.93 -10.55
C THR A 303 -29.25 -11.38 -10.36
N GLY A 304 -30.14 -12.31 -10.66
CA GLY A 304 -29.88 -13.74 -10.56
C GLY A 304 -31.10 -14.43 -9.97
N THR A 305 -30.90 -15.58 -9.35
CA THR A 305 -31.93 -16.30 -8.59
C THR A 305 -31.59 -16.23 -7.10
N ASP A 306 -32.22 -15.31 -6.39
CA ASP A 306 -31.80 -14.91 -5.05
C ASP A 306 -32.77 -15.42 -3.98
N THR A 307 -32.25 -15.99 -2.90
CA THR A 307 -33.04 -16.45 -1.76
C THR A 307 -32.93 -15.49 -0.59
N CYS A 308 -34.05 -14.91 -0.15
CA CYS A 308 -34.05 -13.92 0.95
C CYS A 308 -34.98 -14.34 2.09
N ALA A 309 -34.48 -14.26 3.33
CA ALA A 309 -35.21 -14.55 4.55
C ALA A 309 -35.01 -13.45 5.60
N GLY A 310 -35.98 -13.25 6.50
CA GLY A 310 -35.79 -12.37 7.67
C GLY A 310 -35.81 -10.86 7.40
N GLY A 311 -36.22 -10.40 6.22
CA GLY A 311 -36.31 -8.97 5.90
C GLY A 311 -37.71 -8.37 6.00
N GLU A 312 -37.82 -7.18 6.60
CA GLU A 312 -39.04 -6.35 6.61
C GLU A 312 -39.37 -5.81 5.21
N ARG A 313 -38.32 -5.48 4.44
CA ARG A 313 -38.44 -4.98 3.07
C ARG A 313 -37.55 -5.81 2.16
N VAL A 314 -38.17 -6.66 1.36
CA VAL A 314 -37.46 -7.56 0.43
C VAL A 314 -37.82 -7.21 -1.02
N ARG A 315 -36.81 -7.11 -1.88
CA ARG A 315 -36.96 -6.95 -3.33
C ARG A 315 -35.96 -7.81 -4.09
N SER A 316 -36.24 -8.11 -5.35
CA SER A 316 -35.36 -8.89 -6.22
C SER A 316 -34.95 -10.23 -5.59
N CYS A 317 -35.92 -10.96 -5.01
CA CYS A 317 -35.66 -12.28 -4.44
C CYS A 317 -36.79 -13.25 -4.81
N GLU A 318 -36.40 -14.45 -5.20
CA GLU A 318 -37.22 -15.59 -5.56
C GLU A 318 -37.35 -16.49 -4.33
N ARG A 319 -38.54 -16.44 -3.70
CA ARG A 319 -38.86 -17.20 -2.47
C ARG A 319 -38.47 -18.66 -2.48
#